data_AF-A0A8S3YY05-F1
#
_entry.id   AF-A0A8S3YY05-F1
#
_cell.length_a   1.000
_cell.length_b   1.000
_cell.length_c   1.000
_cell.angle_alpha   90.00
_cell.angle_beta   90.00
_cell.angle_gamma   90.00
#
_symmetry.space_group_name_H-M   'P 1'
#
loop_
_entity.id
_entity.type
_entity.pdbx_description
1 polymer ?
#
loop_
_entity_poly.entity_id
_entity_poly.type
_entity_poly.pdbx_seq_one_letter_code
_entity_poly.pdbx_strand_id
1 'polypeptide(L)'
;YGGKRFFGWATFGSGVVTLLIPYAAMFSYSAVISIRVILGLLQGVTLPAVLVVWSQWAPPLERQKLINLSLSGSTFGIILTYPSVSIMCHMDKEGWGYIFYISGAVTITWCVLWYYYVHDTPSKHPRITQLEKAYIHNCLRHNMPLKETHITPWLEMMSSPPIWAYILTHMASTFQLYGLMSYMTIYLQDVHYFSKTE
;
A
#
# COMPACT_ATOMS: atom_id res chain seq x y z
N TYR A 1 -0.71 13.87 -14.22
CA TYR A 1 -1.78 12.84 -14.20
C TYR A 1 -2.06 12.48 -12.74
N GLY A 2 -3.34 12.41 -12.36
CA GLY A 2 -3.78 12.54 -10.95
C GLY A 2 -3.55 11.29 -10.12
N GLY A 3 -2.60 11.36 -9.17
CA GLY A 3 -2.30 10.29 -8.23
C GLY A 3 -3.49 9.89 -7.37
N LYS A 4 -4.43 10.82 -7.10
CA LYS A 4 -5.67 10.54 -6.35
C LYS A 4 -6.51 9.47 -7.05
N ARG A 5 -6.71 9.61 -8.36
CA ARG A 5 -7.59 8.73 -9.14
C ARG A 5 -6.98 7.33 -9.25
N PHE A 6 -5.69 7.24 -9.56
CA PHE A 6 -5.01 5.95 -9.65
C PHE A 6 -5.03 5.20 -8.33
N PHE A 7 -4.71 5.87 -7.22
CA PHE A 7 -4.82 5.28 -5.88
C PHE A 7 -6.26 4.84 -5.58
N GLY A 8 -7.24 5.72 -5.80
CA GLY A 8 -8.65 5.45 -5.53
C GLY A 8 -9.19 4.25 -6.31
N TRP A 9 -8.93 4.17 -7.62
CA TRP A 9 -9.35 3.02 -8.44
C TRP A 9 -8.67 1.72 -8.02
N ALA A 10 -7.38 1.76 -7.71
CA ALA A 10 -6.65 0.60 -7.22
C ALA A 10 -7.22 0.10 -5.89
N THR A 11 -7.44 0.99 -4.91
CA THR A 11 -8.03 0.65 -3.61
C THR A 11 -9.46 0.12 -3.73
N PHE A 12 -10.29 0.75 -4.57
CA PHE A 12 -11.65 0.27 -4.82
C PHE A 12 -11.65 -1.12 -5.44
N GLY A 13 -10.84 -1.33 -6.48
CA GLY A 13 -10.66 -2.63 -7.11
C GLY A 13 -10.20 -3.68 -6.11
N SER A 14 -9.20 -3.36 -5.27
CA SER A 14 -8.71 -4.29 -4.24
C SER A 14 -9.81 -4.67 -3.24
N GLY A 15 -10.65 -3.71 -2.83
CA GLY A 15 -11.78 -3.97 -1.95
C GLY A 15 -12.81 -4.93 -2.58
N VAL A 16 -13.22 -4.67 -3.83
CA VAL A 16 -14.17 -5.53 -4.57
C VAL A 16 -13.60 -6.93 -4.77
N VAL A 17 -12.34 -7.03 -5.21
CA VAL A 17 -11.66 -8.32 -5.42
C VAL A 17 -11.54 -9.10 -4.11
N THR A 18 -11.34 -8.41 -2.98
CA THR A 18 -11.30 -9.04 -1.65
C THR A 18 -12.65 -9.65 -1.26
N LEU A 19 -13.76 -8.96 -1.54
CA LEU A 19 -15.11 -9.50 -1.29
C LEU A 19 -15.42 -10.76 -2.11
N LEU A 20 -14.79 -10.92 -3.28
CA LEU A 20 -14.99 -12.07 -4.16
C LEU A 20 -14.17 -13.31 -3.76
N ILE A 21 -13.19 -13.17 -2.84
CA ILE A 21 -12.30 -14.27 -2.43
C ILE A 21 -13.08 -15.47 -1.83
N PRO A 22 -14.03 -15.29 -0.88
CA PRO A 22 -14.78 -16.40 -0.31
C PRO A 22 -15.61 -17.15 -1.36
N TYR A 23 -16.24 -16.41 -2.26
CA TYR A 23 -17.03 -16.97 -3.35
C TYR A 23 -16.17 -17.79 -4.31
N ALA A 24 -15.01 -17.26 -4.71
CA ALA A 24 -14.10 -17.98 -5.62
C ALA A 24 -13.51 -19.25 -4.99
N ALA A 25 -13.30 -19.27 -3.67
CA ALA A 25 -12.84 -20.45 -2.96
C ALA A 25 -13.86 -21.61 -3.00
N MET A 26 -15.16 -21.32 -3.14
CA MET A 26 -16.19 -22.34 -3.31
C MET A 26 -16.19 -22.99 -4.70
N PHE A 27 -15.71 -22.28 -5.73
CA PHE A 27 -15.69 -22.78 -7.11
C PHE A 27 -14.46 -23.62 -7.42
N SER A 28 -13.25 -23.08 -7.21
CA SER A 28 -12.00 -23.76 -7.59
C SER A 28 -10.76 -23.06 -7.01
N TYR A 29 -9.72 -23.85 -6.73
CA TYR A 29 -8.41 -23.32 -6.35
C TYR A 29 -7.80 -22.41 -7.44
N SER A 30 -8.05 -22.70 -8.72
CA SER A 30 -7.55 -21.89 -9.83
C SER A 30 -8.16 -20.49 -9.83
N ALA A 31 -9.45 -20.37 -9.46
CA ALA A 31 -10.13 -19.08 -9.35
C ALA A 31 -9.52 -18.22 -8.23
N VAL A 32 -9.16 -18.83 -7.10
CA VAL A 32 -8.48 -18.13 -5.99
C VAL A 32 -7.11 -17.61 -6.44
N ILE A 33 -6.34 -18.41 -7.19
CA ILE A 33 -5.03 -17.98 -7.72
C ILE A 33 -5.21 -16.77 -8.65
N SER A 34 -6.15 -16.81 -9.59
CA SER A 34 -6.41 -15.68 -10.50
C SER A 34 -6.79 -14.41 -9.74
N ILE A 35 -7.67 -14.52 -8.74
CA ILE A 35 -8.06 -13.38 -7.89
C ILE A 35 -6.88 -12.82 -7.10
N ARG A 36 -5.99 -13.68 -6.59
CA ARG A 36 -4.78 -13.26 -5.87
C ARG A 36 -3.81 -12.51 -6.78
N VAL A 37 -3.65 -12.94 -8.03
CA VAL A 37 -2.84 -12.22 -9.02
C VAL A 37 -3.42 -10.82 -9.29
N ILE A 38 -4.72 -10.73 -9.52
CA ILE A 38 -5.41 -9.45 -9.74
C ILE A 38 -5.26 -8.52 -8.53
N LEU A 39 -5.43 -9.07 -7.32
CA LEU A 39 -5.26 -8.31 -6.09
C LEU A 39 -3.83 -7.74 -5.96
N GLY A 40 -2.82 -8.55 -6.28
CA GLY A 40 -1.42 -8.10 -6.28
C GLY A 40 -1.13 -7.00 -7.30
N LEU A 41 -1.69 -7.10 -8.51
CA LEU A 41 -1.57 -6.06 -9.54
C LEU A 41 -2.18 -4.73 -9.09
N LEU A 42 -3.35 -4.77 -8.46
CA LEU A 42 -4.02 -3.58 -7.94
C LEU A 42 -3.22 -2.96 -6.79
N GLN A 43 -2.75 -3.77 -5.84
CA GLN A 43 -1.99 -3.28 -4.69
C GLN A 43 -0.60 -2.74 -5.08
N GLY A 44 0.04 -3.27 -6.13
CA GLY A 44 1.36 -2.84 -6.59
C GLY A 44 1.43 -1.36 -7.00
N VAL A 45 0.32 -0.76 -7.43
CA VAL A 45 0.25 0.66 -7.83
C VAL A 45 0.14 1.60 -6.62
N THR A 46 -0.17 1.08 -5.44
CA THR A 46 -0.50 1.87 -4.24
C THR A 46 0.69 2.71 -3.76
N LEU A 47 1.86 2.09 -3.59
CA LEU A 47 3.08 2.77 -3.12
C LEU A 47 3.52 3.92 -4.03
N PRO A 48 3.70 3.73 -5.36
CA PRO A 48 4.07 4.84 -6.24
C PRO A 48 2.99 5.92 -6.30
N ALA A 49 1.70 5.56 -6.24
CA ALA A 49 0.63 6.55 -6.21
C ALA A 49 0.68 7.44 -4.96
N VAL A 50 0.95 6.87 -3.77
CA VAL A 50 1.15 7.63 -2.52
C VAL A 50 2.34 8.58 -2.63
N LEU A 51 3.47 8.11 -3.19
CA LEU A 51 4.66 8.96 -3.39
C LEU A 51 4.40 10.14 -4.34
N VAL A 52 3.53 9.96 -5.34
CA VAL A 52 3.10 11.01 -6.28
C VAL A 52 2.13 12.00 -5.62
N VAL A 53 1.23 11.54 -4.74
CA VAL A 53 0.38 12.45 -3.97
C VAL A 53 1.24 13.32 -3.06
N TRP A 54 2.16 12.71 -2.31
CA TRP A 54 3.06 13.46 -1.43
C TRP A 54 4.04 14.37 -2.18
N SER A 55 4.42 14.06 -3.42
CA SER A 55 5.29 14.96 -4.20
C SER A 55 4.64 16.30 -4.55
N GLN A 56 3.30 16.37 -4.53
CA GLN A 56 2.54 17.59 -4.82
C GLN A 56 2.09 18.33 -3.56
N TRP A 57 2.04 17.64 -2.42
CA TRP A 57 1.50 18.14 -1.17
C TRP A 57 2.56 18.43 -0.11
N ALA A 58 3.65 17.68 -0.08
CA ALA A 58 4.68 17.82 0.95
C ALA A 58 5.83 18.74 0.50
N PRO A 59 6.22 19.72 1.33
CA PRO A 59 7.48 20.43 1.17
C PRO A 59 8.68 19.47 1.17
N PRO A 60 9.76 19.72 0.40
CA PRO A 60 10.88 18.78 0.26
C PRO A 60 11.56 18.39 1.59
N LEU A 61 11.66 19.32 2.54
CA LEU A 61 12.25 19.08 3.85
C LEU A 61 11.39 18.18 4.75
N GLU A 62 10.07 18.20 4.58
CA GLU A 62 9.13 17.46 5.42
C GLU A 62 8.57 16.21 4.72
N ARG A 63 8.84 16.05 3.43
CA ARG A 63 8.27 14.99 2.58
C ARG A 63 8.53 13.60 3.10
N GLN A 64 9.76 13.30 3.53
CA GLN A 64 10.07 11.96 4.05
C GLN A 64 9.35 11.67 5.37
N LYS A 65 9.16 12.69 6.22
CA LYS A 65 8.41 12.55 7.48
C LYS A 65 6.94 12.21 7.19
N LEU A 66 6.32 12.90 6.24
CA LEU A 66 4.93 12.68 5.85
C LEU A 66 4.73 11.32 5.15
N ILE A 67 5.66 10.92 4.29
CA ILE A 67 5.66 9.58 3.68
C ILE A 67 5.75 8.50 4.76
N ASN A 68 6.74 8.60 5.67
CA ASN A 68 6.90 7.62 6.74
C ASN A 68 5.69 7.57 7.66
N LEU A 69 5.08 8.71 7.99
CA LEU A 69 3.83 8.75 8.75
C LEU A 69 2.70 7.99 8.03
N SER A 70 2.56 8.16 6.71
CA SER A 70 1.56 7.44 5.93
C SER A 70 1.84 5.92 5.87
N LEU A 71 3.11 5.52 5.80
CA LEU A 71 3.52 4.11 5.79
C LEU A 71 3.33 3.45 7.16
N SER A 72 3.53 4.18 8.28
CA SER A 72 3.26 3.64 9.62
C SER A 72 1.81 3.16 9.80
N GLY A 73 0.87 3.69 9.01
CA GLY A 73 -0.51 3.22 8.97
C GLY A 73 -0.65 1.74 8.57
N SER A 74 0.26 1.20 7.74
CA SER A 74 0.21 -0.23 7.37
C SER A 74 0.52 -1.12 8.57
N THR A 75 1.50 -0.74 9.39
CA THR A 75 1.86 -1.46 10.62
C THR A 75 0.71 -1.45 11.61
N PHE A 76 0.05 -0.30 11.78
CA PHE A 76 -1.14 -0.19 12.62
C PHE A 76 -2.29 -1.08 12.11
N GLY A 77 -2.51 -1.12 10.79
CA GLY A 77 -3.48 -2.01 10.17
C GLY A 77 -3.20 -3.49 10.45
N ILE A 78 -1.93 -3.92 10.41
CA ILE A 78 -1.52 -5.29 10.75
C ILE A 78 -1.86 -5.62 12.21
N ILE A 79 -1.54 -4.71 13.14
CA ILE A 79 -1.80 -4.89 14.58
C ILE A 79 -3.29 -5.08 14.85
N LEU A 80 -4.18 -4.38 14.13
CA LEU A 80 -5.62 -4.56 14.26
C LEU A 80 -6.14 -5.81 13.55
N THR A 81 -5.57 -6.13 12.39
CA THR A 81 -6.08 -7.22 11.54
C THR A 81 -5.78 -8.59 12.13
N TYR A 82 -4.58 -8.83 12.67
CA TYR A 82 -4.21 -10.16 13.16
C TYR A 82 -5.09 -10.67 14.31
N PRO A 83 -5.37 -9.90 15.38
CA PRO A 83 -6.31 -10.33 16.42
C PRO A 83 -7.72 -10.49 15.88
N SER A 84 -8.16 -9.60 14.98
CA SER A 84 -9.49 -9.69 14.36
C SER A 84 -9.67 -11.01 13.61
N VAL A 85 -8.66 -11.41 12.81
CA VAL A 85 -8.64 -12.71 12.12
C VAL A 85 -8.69 -13.87 13.12
N SER A 86 -7.91 -13.81 14.20
CA SER A 86 -7.87 -14.85 15.24
C SER A 86 -9.25 -15.08 15.88
N ILE A 87 -9.95 -13.99 16.23
CA ILE A 87 -11.29 -14.04 16.83
C ILE A 87 -12.30 -14.61 15.83
N MET A 88 -12.28 -14.16 14.57
CA MET A 88 -13.23 -14.61 13.55
C MET A 88 -13.06 -16.09 13.18
N CYS A 89 -11.83 -16.61 13.21
CA CYS A 89 -11.56 -18.03 13.00
C CYS A 89 -12.15 -18.93 14.11
N HIS A 90 -12.36 -18.40 15.31
CA HIS A 90 -12.94 -19.14 16.44
C HIS A 90 -14.47 -19.16 16.45
N MET A 91 -15.12 -18.26 15.70
CA MET A 91 -16.56 -18.04 15.86
C MET A 91 -17.45 -18.99 15.07
N ASP A 92 -16.99 -19.64 13.98
CA ASP A 92 -17.77 -20.65 13.23
C ASP A 92 -16.97 -21.29 12.08
N LYS A 93 -17.45 -22.42 11.51
CA LYS A 93 -16.86 -23.08 10.32
C LYS A 93 -16.85 -22.21 9.05
N GLU A 94 -17.74 -21.22 8.96
CA GLU A 94 -17.76 -20.21 7.88
C GLU A 94 -17.12 -18.87 8.30
N GLY A 95 -16.56 -18.80 9.53
CA GLY A 95 -15.92 -17.61 10.12
C GLY A 95 -14.84 -16.98 9.24
N TRP A 96 -14.14 -17.81 8.46
CA TRP A 96 -13.05 -17.38 7.59
C TRP A 96 -13.50 -16.40 6.50
N GLY A 97 -14.73 -16.54 5.98
CA GLY A 97 -15.27 -15.68 4.92
C GLY A 97 -15.58 -14.27 5.40
N TYR A 98 -16.03 -14.12 6.66
CA TYR A 98 -16.40 -12.84 7.26
C TYR A 98 -15.25 -11.83 7.30
N ILE A 99 -14.02 -12.32 7.48
CA ILE A 99 -12.81 -11.48 7.45
C ILE A 99 -12.70 -10.74 6.11
N PHE A 100 -12.95 -11.44 4.99
CA PHE A 100 -12.89 -10.87 3.65
C PHE A 100 -14.05 -9.90 3.40
N TYR A 101 -15.24 -10.22 3.90
CA TYR A 101 -16.39 -9.32 3.80
C TYR A 101 -16.19 -8.01 4.56
N ILE A 102 -15.72 -8.08 5.81
CA ILE A 102 -15.49 -6.90 6.64
C ILE A 102 -14.32 -6.07 6.08
N SER A 103 -13.18 -6.70 5.80
CA SER A 103 -12.01 -5.99 5.27
C SER A 103 -12.28 -5.36 3.90
N GLY A 104 -13.01 -6.05 3.01
CA GLY A 104 -13.46 -5.52 1.73
C GLY A 104 -14.40 -4.33 1.90
N ALA A 105 -15.40 -4.42 2.78
CA ALA A 105 -16.34 -3.33 3.06
C ALA A 105 -15.65 -2.09 3.66
N VAL A 106 -14.73 -2.29 4.61
CA VAL A 106 -13.92 -1.21 5.19
C VAL A 106 -13.07 -0.54 4.12
N THR A 107 -12.45 -1.31 3.23
CA THR A 107 -11.62 -0.79 2.13
C THR A 107 -12.43 0.05 1.14
N ILE A 108 -13.63 -0.41 0.78
CA ILE A 108 -14.53 0.33 -0.11
C ILE A 108 -15.01 1.62 0.57
N THR A 109 -15.40 1.54 1.84
CA THR A 109 -15.83 2.71 2.62
C THR A 109 -14.70 3.74 2.73
N TRP A 110 -13.47 3.29 3.01
CA TRP A 110 -12.29 4.13 3.01
C TRP A 110 -12.03 4.78 1.65
N CYS A 111 -12.25 4.07 0.54
CA CYS A 111 -12.13 4.63 -0.80
C CYS A 111 -13.12 5.78 -1.04
N VAL A 112 -14.36 5.66 -0.56
CA VAL A 112 -15.35 6.75 -0.64
C VAL A 112 -14.86 7.99 0.13
N LEU A 113 -14.35 7.78 1.36
CA LEU A 113 -13.76 8.87 2.16
C LEU A 113 -12.55 9.49 1.44
N TRP A 114 -11.70 8.69 0.81
CA TRP A 114 -10.55 9.17 0.03
C TRP A 114 -10.98 10.09 -1.12
N TYR A 115 -12.02 9.70 -1.86
CA TYR A 115 -12.55 10.53 -2.95
C TYR A 115 -13.17 11.84 -2.44
N TYR A 116 -13.73 11.83 -1.24
CA TYR A 116 -14.32 13.02 -0.63
C TYR A 116 -13.26 13.99 -0.07
N TYR A 117 -12.26 13.49 0.67
CA TYR A 117 -11.31 14.34 1.39
C TYR A 117 -10.05 14.72 0.61
N VAL A 118 -9.53 13.83 -0.24
CA VAL A 118 -8.22 14.08 -0.89
C VAL A 118 -8.41 14.80 -2.20
N HIS A 119 -7.55 15.75 -2.52
CA HIS A 119 -7.54 16.45 -3.81
C HIS A 119 -6.17 16.31 -4.48
N ASP A 120 -6.12 16.22 -5.81
CA ASP A 120 -4.87 15.99 -6.54
C ASP A 120 -3.82 17.09 -6.27
N THR A 121 -4.25 18.35 -6.21
CA THR A 121 -3.37 19.51 -6.02
C THR A 121 -3.87 20.40 -4.90
N PRO A 122 -2.98 21.03 -4.11
CA PRO A 122 -3.37 21.98 -3.07
C PRO A 122 -4.21 23.14 -3.63
N SER A 123 -3.98 23.54 -4.89
CA SER A 123 -4.77 24.59 -5.55
C SER A 123 -6.25 24.28 -5.76
N LYS A 124 -6.64 23.00 -5.78
CA LYS A 124 -8.03 22.53 -5.97
C LYS A 124 -8.71 22.18 -4.65
N HIS A 125 -8.00 22.27 -3.53
CA HIS A 125 -8.52 21.89 -2.23
C HIS A 125 -9.35 23.05 -1.65
N PRO A 126 -10.65 22.84 -1.34
CA PRO A 126 -11.54 23.93 -0.91
C PRO A 126 -11.28 24.43 0.52
N ARG A 127 -10.63 23.62 1.36
CA ARG A 127 -10.40 23.91 2.79
C ARG A 127 -8.98 24.35 3.14
N ILE A 128 -8.11 24.56 2.14
CA ILE A 128 -6.71 24.93 2.42
C ILE A 128 -6.60 26.43 2.73
N THR A 129 -5.77 26.79 3.71
CA THR A 129 -5.52 28.21 4.01
C THR A 129 -4.62 28.84 2.95
N GLN A 130 -4.79 30.14 2.71
CA GLN A 130 -4.00 30.85 1.70
C GLN A 130 -2.51 30.94 2.07
N LEU A 131 -2.20 31.00 3.37
CA LEU A 131 -0.84 30.96 3.91
C LEU A 131 -0.15 29.62 3.61
N GLU A 132 -0.82 28.51 3.91
CA GLU A 132 -0.31 27.16 3.65
C GLU A 132 -0.13 26.90 2.16
N LYS A 133 -1.09 27.32 1.34
CA LYS A 133 -1.00 27.22 -0.12
C LYS A 133 0.21 27.99 -0.67
N ALA A 134 0.47 29.19 -0.17
CA ALA A 134 1.63 29.98 -0.58
C ALA A 134 2.95 29.32 -0.13
N TYR A 135 3.00 28.80 1.10
CA TYR A 135 4.15 28.08 1.63
C TYR A 135 4.52 26.87 0.77
N ILE A 136 3.56 25.98 0.50
CA ILE A 136 3.76 24.79 -0.34
C ILE A 136 4.23 25.17 -1.75
N HIS A 137 3.59 26.17 -2.36
CA HIS A 137 3.95 26.60 -3.71
C HIS A 137 5.37 27.18 -3.78
N ASN A 138 5.77 27.98 -2.80
CA ASN A 138 7.11 28.56 -2.72
C ASN A 138 8.19 27.47 -2.54
N CYS A 139 7.95 26.49 -1.66
CA CYS A 139 8.87 25.38 -1.42
C CYS A 139 9.02 24.46 -2.64
N LEU A 140 7.93 24.20 -3.38
CA LEU A 140 7.94 23.38 -4.59
C LEU A 140 8.62 24.10 -5.76
N ARG A 141 8.37 25.41 -5.93
CA ARG A 141 8.95 26.21 -7.02
C ARG A 141 10.46 26.42 -6.86
N HIS A 142 10.95 26.52 -5.63
CA HIS A 142 12.39 26.68 -5.36
C HIS A 142 13.20 25.42 -5.66
N ASN A 143 12.58 24.23 -5.60
CA ASN A 143 13.26 22.93 -5.74
C ASN A 143 12.97 22.21 -7.07
N MET A 144 12.12 22.74 -7.95
CA MET A 144 11.95 22.19 -9.29
C MET A 144 12.87 22.92 -10.27
N PRO A 145 13.78 22.23 -10.99
CA PRO A 145 14.37 22.80 -12.19
C PRO A 145 13.24 23.18 -13.15
N LEU A 146 13.43 24.28 -13.89
CA LEU A 146 12.51 24.72 -14.94
C LEU A 146 12.13 23.51 -15.79
N LYS A 147 10.83 23.36 -16.04
CA LYS A 147 10.19 22.19 -16.66
C LYS A 147 10.72 21.93 -18.07
N GLU A 148 11.91 21.36 -18.19
CA GLU A 148 12.41 20.74 -19.41
C GLU A 148 11.89 19.31 -19.43
N THR A 149 11.07 19.01 -20.44
CA THR A 149 10.56 17.67 -20.70
C THR A 149 11.67 16.79 -21.25
N HIS A 150 12.62 16.41 -20.40
CA HIS A 150 13.56 15.35 -20.76
C HIS A 150 12.84 14.00 -20.70
N ILE A 151 12.94 13.25 -21.79
CA ILE A 151 12.57 11.83 -21.83
C ILE A 151 13.46 11.15 -20.78
N THR A 152 12.84 10.42 -19.83
CA THR A 152 13.58 9.70 -18.80
C THR A 152 14.47 8.65 -19.46
N PRO A 153 15.81 8.71 -19.32
CA PRO A 153 16.73 7.84 -20.04
C PRO A 153 16.82 6.46 -19.36
N TRP A 154 15.81 5.62 -19.59
CA TRP A 154 15.67 4.30 -18.95
C TRP A 154 16.89 3.38 -19.16
N LEU A 155 17.44 3.36 -20.37
CA LEU A 155 18.61 2.55 -20.71
C LEU A 155 19.86 3.00 -19.96
N GLU A 156 20.09 4.30 -19.83
CA GLU A 156 21.24 4.85 -19.11
C GLU A 156 21.11 4.60 -17.60
N MET A 157 19.90 4.74 -17.05
CA MET A 157 19.62 4.38 -15.67
C MET A 157 19.88 2.89 -15.41
N MET A 158 19.39 2.00 -16.26
CA MET A 158 19.62 0.55 -16.14
C MET A 158 21.10 0.16 -16.34
N SER A 159 21.88 0.95 -17.06
CA SER A 159 23.32 0.73 -17.22
C SER A 159 24.15 1.24 -16.04
N SER A 160 23.54 1.94 -15.08
CA SER A 160 24.28 2.57 -13.98
C SER A 160 24.55 1.60 -12.81
N PRO A 161 25.79 1.54 -12.28
CA PRO A 161 26.14 0.65 -11.17
C PRO A 161 25.39 0.93 -9.85
N PRO A 162 25.06 2.18 -9.46
CA PRO A 162 24.34 2.44 -8.22
C PRO A 162 22.93 1.85 -8.20
N ILE A 163 22.26 1.77 -9.35
CA ILE A 163 20.92 1.19 -9.45
C ILE A 163 20.97 -0.32 -9.17
N TRP A 164 21.95 -1.02 -9.74
CA TRP A 164 22.15 -2.44 -9.47
C TRP A 164 22.53 -2.72 -8.01
N ALA A 165 23.40 -1.90 -7.42
CA ALA A 165 23.72 -2.00 -6.01
C ALA A 165 22.46 -1.84 -5.13
N TYR A 166 21.64 -0.82 -5.42
CA TYR A 166 20.38 -0.61 -4.72
C TYR A 166 19.40 -1.79 -4.88
N ILE A 167 19.20 -2.29 -6.10
CA ILE A 167 18.33 -3.45 -6.37
C ILE A 167 18.80 -4.66 -5.57
N LEU A 168 20.10 -4.97 -5.60
CA LEU A 168 20.65 -6.12 -4.89
C LEU A 168 20.49 -5.99 -3.37
N THR A 169 20.79 -4.82 -2.81
CA THR A 169 20.60 -4.56 -1.37
C THR A 169 19.13 -4.66 -0.98
N HIS A 170 18.22 -4.15 -1.81
CA HIS A 170 16.79 -4.21 -1.55
C HIS A 170 16.25 -5.64 -1.64
N MET A 171 16.71 -6.42 -2.62
CA MET A 171 16.39 -7.85 -2.74
C MET A 171 16.88 -8.64 -1.52
N ALA A 172 18.13 -8.42 -1.10
CA ALA A 172 18.71 -9.07 0.08
C ALA A 172 17.93 -8.71 1.37
N SER A 173 17.60 -7.42 1.55
CA SER A 173 16.80 -6.95 2.68
C SER A 173 15.40 -7.58 2.71
N THR A 174 14.75 -7.66 1.55
CA THR A 174 13.43 -8.28 1.40
C THR A 174 13.49 -9.78 1.69
N PHE A 175 14.49 -10.47 1.15
CA PHE A 175 14.72 -11.89 1.41
C PHE A 175 14.96 -12.16 2.91
N GLN A 176 15.79 -11.34 3.56
CA GLN A 176 16.06 -11.45 4.99
C GLN A 176 14.79 -11.30 5.83
N LEU A 177 13.94 -10.32 5.52
CA LEU A 177 12.70 -10.08 6.25
C LEU A 177 11.72 -11.25 6.12
N TYR A 178 11.44 -11.72 4.90
CA TYR A 178 10.52 -12.82 4.68
C TYR A 178 11.08 -14.17 5.14
N GLY A 179 12.39 -14.37 4.99
CA GLY A 179 13.10 -15.52 5.52
C GLY A 179 12.95 -15.60 7.04
N LEU A 180 13.25 -14.50 7.75
CA LEU A 180 13.10 -14.45 9.20
C LEU A 180 11.67 -14.77 9.65
N MET A 181 10.65 -14.18 9.02
CA MET A 181 9.25 -14.45 9.36
C MET A 181 8.85 -15.92 9.16
N SER A 182 9.29 -16.53 8.06
CA SER A 182 9.01 -17.93 7.73
C SER A 182 9.72 -18.88 8.68
N TYR A 183 11.04 -18.71 8.85
CA TYR A 183 11.85 -19.55 9.73
C TYR A 183 11.50 -19.38 11.21
N MET A 184 11.14 -18.17 11.64
CA MET A 184 10.68 -17.93 13.02
C MET A 184 9.43 -18.76 13.34
N THR A 185 8.49 -18.83 12.41
CA THR A 185 7.25 -19.60 12.61
C THR A 185 7.54 -21.11 12.65
N ILE A 186 8.42 -21.60 11.78
CA ILE A 186 8.85 -23.01 11.76
C ILE A 186 9.63 -23.37 13.04
N TYR A 187 10.59 -22.53 13.44
CA TYR A 187 11.41 -22.74 14.63
C TYR A 187 10.59 -22.81 15.92
N LEU A 188 9.63 -21.89 16.09
CA LEU A 188 8.73 -21.89 17.24
C LEU A 188 7.87 -23.17 17.30
N GLN A 189 7.46 -23.69 16.14
CA GLN A 189 6.68 -24.92 16.04
C GLN A 189 7.55 -26.17 16.36
N ASP A 190 8.74 -26.26 15.77
CA ASP A 190 9.56 -27.48 15.82
C ASP A 190 10.39 -27.62 17.11
N VAL A 191 10.89 -26.52 17.67
CA VAL A 191 11.81 -26.56 18.83
C VAL A 191 11.10 -26.31 20.14
N HIS A 192 10.14 -25.38 20.17
CA HIS A 192 9.43 -25.01 21.39
C HIS A 192 8.09 -25.71 21.57
N TYR A 193 7.71 -26.62 20.67
CA TYR A 193 6.42 -27.32 20.67
C TYR A 193 5.23 -26.39 20.88
N PHE A 194 5.32 -25.13 20.44
CA PHE A 194 4.17 -24.24 20.44
C PHE A 194 3.18 -24.79 19.41
N SER A 195 2.16 -25.48 19.91
CA SER A 195 1.03 -25.96 19.11
C SER A 195 0.43 -24.76 18.35
N LYS A 196 -0.01 -24.99 17.11
CA LYS A 196 -0.77 -24.02 16.32
C LYS A 196 -2.14 -23.82 17.00
N THR A 197 -2.15 -23.04 18.08
CA THR A 197 -3.29 -22.45 18.79
C THR A 197 -4.57 -23.30 18.81
N GLU A 198 -4.81 -23.96 19.95
CA GLU A 198 -6.07 -23.71 20.68
C GLU A 198 -6.24 -22.21 20.98
#